data_AF-A0A101KX17-F1
#
_entry.id   AF-A0A101KX17-F1
#
_cell.length_a   1.000
_cell.length_b   1.000
_cell.length_c   1.000
_cell.angle_alpha   90.00
_cell.angle_beta   90.00
_cell.angle_gamma   90.00
#
_symmetry.space_group_name_H-M   'P 1'
#
loop_
_entity.id
_entity.type
_entity.pdbx_description
1 polymer ?
#
loop_
_entity_poly.entity_id
_entity_poly.type
_entity_poly.pdbx_seq_one_letter_code
_entity_poly.pdbx_strand_id
1 'polypeptide(L)' 'MNRRDISLERQILAAFKLAHDTGRLAVADHLLCALECLCGDACRGTALGEAYRAICSCRPDQPARGER' A
#
# COMPACT_ATOMS: atom_id res chain seq x y z
N MET A 1 -7.87 -30.11 -2.37
CA MET A 1 -6.61 -29.35 -2.33
C MET A 1 -6.94 -27.86 -2.47
N ASN A 2 -7.19 -27.14 -1.36
CA ASN A 2 -7.55 -25.72 -1.41
C ASN A 2 -6.27 -24.87 -1.42
N ARG A 3 -5.74 -24.57 -2.61
CA ARG A 3 -4.70 -23.55 -2.75
C ARG A 3 -5.34 -22.20 -2.42
N ARG A 4 -5.27 -21.81 -1.14
CA ARG A 4 -5.36 -20.45 -0.61
C ARG A 4 -5.98 -19.47 -1.61
N ASP A 5 -7.31 -19.32 -1.57
CA ASP A 5 -8.05 -18.27 -2.26
C ASP A 5 -7.59 -16.91 -1.70
N ILE A 6 -6.45 -16.43 -2.17
CA ILE A 6 -5.95 -15.08 -1.90
C ILE A 6 -6.68 -14.19 -2.90
N SER A 7 -7.59 -13.35 -2.40
CA SER A 7 -8.33 -12.42 -3.27
C SER A 7 -7.37 -11.56 -4.09
N LEU A 8 -7.81 -11.13 -5.28
CA LEU A 8 -7.00 -10.35 -6.22
C LEU A 8 -6.40 -9.11 -5.55
N GLU A 9 -7.18 -8.43 -4.70
CA GLU A 9 -6.77 -7.25 -3.94
C GLU A 9 -5.59 -7.55 -3.00
N ARG A 10 -5.57 -8.74 -2.37
CA ARG A 10 -4.43 -9.14 -1.52
C ARG A 10 -3.19 -9.47 -2.33
N GLN A 11 -3.34 -10.00 -3.54
CA GLN A 11 -2.21 -10.23 -4.44
C GLN A 11 -1.62 -8.91 -4.94
N ILE A 12 -2.48 -7.95 -5.31
CA ILE A 12 -2.07 -6.60 -5.71
C ILE A 12 -1.40 -5.88 -4.55
N LEU A 13 -1.93 -5.98 -3.33
CA LEU A 13 -1.28 -5.40 -2.14
C LEU A 13 0.12 -5.97 -1.89
N ALA A 14 0.30 -7.29 -2.06
CA ALA A 14 1.61 -7.91 -1.90
C ALA A 14 2.60 -7.39 -2.95
N ALA A 15 2.16 -7.30 -4.22
CA ALA A 15 2.97 -6.72 -5.29
C ALA A 15 3.28 -5.23 -5.05
N PHE A 16 2.31 -4.47 -4.52
CA PHE A 16 2.47 -3.07 -4.15
C PHE A 16 3.55 -2.91 -3.07
N LYS A 17 3.45 -3.68 -1.98
CA LYS A 17 4.44 -3.66 -0.88
C LYS A 17 5.85 -3.97 -1.41
N LEU A 18 5.98 -4.96 -2.28
CA LEU A 18 7.27 -5.31 -2.90
C LEU A 18 7.80 -4.21 -3.83
N ALA A 19 6.95 -3.65 -4.69
CA ALA A 19 7.34 -2.55 -5.58
C ALA A 19 7.76 -1.29 -4.80
N HIS A 20 7.05 -1.01 -3.70
CA HIS A 20 7.36 0.10 -2.80
C HIS A 20 8.69 -0.12 -2.07
N ASP A 21 8.92 -1.30 -1.51
CA ASP A 21 10.15 -1.67 -0.80
C ASP A 21 11.39 -1.67 -1.73
N THR A 22 11.21 -2.11 -2.98
CA THR A 22 12.26 -2.12 -4.01
C THR A 22 12.49 -0.78 -4.70
N GLY A 23 11.81 0.29 -4.26
CA GLY A 23 11.94 1.64 -4.83
C GLY A 23 11.36 1.80 -6.23
N ARG A 24 10.58 0.83 -6.73
CA ARG A 24 9.91 0.88 -8.04
C ARG A 24 8.61 1.68 -7.94
N LEU A 25 8.72 2.96 -7.61
CA LEU A 25 7.58 3.82 -7.26
C LEU A 25 6.53 3.93 -8.37
N ALA A 26 6.92 3.98 -9.65
CA ALA A 26 5.97 4.00 -10.76
C ALA A 26 5.09 2.74 -10.83
N VAL A 27 5.68 1.57 -10.50
CA VAL A 27 4.93 0.32 -10.44
C VAL A 27 4.02 0.30 -9.21
N ALA A 28 4.52 0.79 -8.07
CA ALA A 28 3.72 0.92 -6.86
C ALA A 28 2.51 1.85 -7.06
N ASP A 29 2.69 2.96 -7.77
CA ASP A 29 1.62 3.91 -8.11
C ASP A 29 0.51 3.27 -8.94
N HIS A 30 0.86 2.55 -10.02
CA HIS A 30 -0.12 1.83 -10.82
C HIS A 30 -0.87 0.75 -10.04
N LEU A 31 -0.18 0.04 -9.14
CA LEU A 31 -0.80 -0.97 -8.28
C LEU A 31 -1.74 -0.34 -7.23
N LEU A 32 -1.42 0.86 -6.74
CA LEU A 32 -2.28 1.62 -5.86
C LEU A 32 -3.56 2.05 -6.59
N CYS A 33 -3.45 2.60 -7.80
CA CYS A 33 -4.62 2.96 -8.61
C CYS A 33 -5.51 1.74 -8.91
N ALA A 34 -4.91 0.57 -9.15
CA ALA A 34 -5.67 -0.66 -9.30
C ALA A 34 -6.44 -1.02 -8.02
N LEU A 35 -5.84 -0.85 -6.84
CA LEU A 35 -6.53 -1.05 -5.56
C LEU A 35 -7.65 -0.04 -5.35
N GLU A 36 -7.46 1.23 -5.72
CA GLU A 36 -8.49 2.28 -5.64
C GLU A 36 -9.68 1.99 -6.57
N CYS A 37 -9.42 1.37 -7.73
CA CYS A 37 -10.49 0.97 -8.66
C CYS A 37 -11.25 -0.29 -8.18
N LEU A 38 -10.56 -1.22 -7.52
CA LEU A 38 -11.15 -2.48 -7.05
C LEU A 38 -11.85 -2.33 -5.69
N CYS A 39 -11.34 -1.48 -4.81
CA CYS A 39 -11.89 -1.24 -3.49
C CYS A 39 -12.77 0.01 -3.53
N GLY A 40 -14.07 -0.15 -3.22
CA GLY A 40 -14.98 1.00 -3.09
C GLY A 40 -14.72 1.89 -1.87
N ASP A 41 -13.91 1.42 -0.90
CA ASP A 41 -13.58 2.17 0.31
C ASP A 41 -12.19 1.78 0.88
N ALA A 42 -11.51 2.76 1.48
CA ALA A 42 -10.19 2.63 2.12
C ALA A 42 -10.26 2.28 3.63
N CYS A 43 -11.30 1.56 4.04
CA CYS A 43 -11.51 1.14 5.43
C CYS A 43 -10.31 0.38 6.04
N ARG A 44 -10.18 0.47 7.36
CA ARG A 44 -9.12 -0.23 8.11
C ARG A 44 -9.26 -1.74 7.94
N GLY A 45 -8.20 -2.39 7.48
CA GLY A 45 -8.17 -3.84 7.24
C GLY A 45 -8.46 -4.25 5.79
N THR A 46 -8.81 -3.31 4.91
CA THR A 46 -8.86 -3.56 3.46
C THR A 46 -7.47 -3.50 2.83
N ALA A 47 -7.33 -4.06 1.64
CA ALA A 47 -6.08 -4.01 0.89
C ALA A 47 -5.64 -2.56 0.59
N LEU A 48 -6.59 -1.70 0.25
CA LEU A 48 -6.36 -0.28 0.01
C LEU A 48 -5.94 0.46 1.29
N GLY A 49 -6.60 0.21 2.42
CA GLY A 49 -6.22 0.81 3.71
C GLY A 49 -4.82 0.39 4.18
N GLU A 50 -4.42 -0.86 3.92
CA GLU A 50 -3.05 -1.34 4.16
C GLU A 50 -2.02 -0.67 3.24
N ALA A 51 -2.35 -0.44 1.97
CA ALA A 51 -1.47 0.23 1.02
C ALA A 51 -1.18 1.67 1.44
N TYR A 52 -2.21 2.46 1.78
CA TYR A 52 -2.00 3.82 2.29
C TYR A 52 -1.20 3.85 3.58
N ARG A 53 -1.42 2.89 4.48
CA ARG A 53 -0.64 2.80 5.72
C ARG A 53 0.85 2.55 5.45
N ALA A 54 1.19 1.76 4.43
CA ALA A 54 2.59 1.53 4.06
C ALA A 54 3.26 2.83 3.57
N ILE A 55 2.54 3.65 2.78
CA ILE A 55 3.02 4.96 2.33
C ILE A 55 3.23 5.90 3.52
N CYS A 56 2.24 6.00 4.42
CA CYS A 56 2.32 6.87 5.60
C CYS A 56 3.41 6.44 6.59
N SER A 57 3.71 5.15 6.71
CA SER A 57 4.74 4.63 7.62
C SER A 57 6.17 4.90 7.13
N CYS A 58 6.35 5.20 5.85
CA CYS A 58 7.65 5.58 5.27
C CYS A 58 7.94 7.08 5.34
N ARG A 59 7.08 7.89 5.98
CA ARG A 59 7.46 9.26 6.30
C ARG A 59 8.53 9.20 7.40
N PRO A 60 9.78 9.61 7.13
CA PRO A 60 10.71 9.84 8.22
C PRO A 60 10.07 10.89 9.12
N ASP A 61 10.09 10.62 10.42
CA ASP A 61 9.87 11.60 11.47
C ASP A 61 10.46 12.93 11.03
N GLN A 62 9.60 13.87 10.65
CA GLN A 62 10.02 15.21 10.30
C GLN A 62 10.47 15.80 11.64
N PRO A 63 11.77 15.99 11.89
CA PRO A 63 12.22 16.43 13.20
C PRO A 63 11.54 17.76 13.44
N ALA A 64 10.85 17.85 14.57
CA ALA A 64 10.16 19.03 15.03
C ALA A 64 11.09 20.24 14.81
N ARG A 65 10.79 21.04 13.77
CA ARG A 65 11.46 22.30 13.52
C ARG A 65 10.91 23.30 14.54
N GLY A 66 11.32 23.12 15.80
CA GLY A 66 11.19 24.09 16.87
C GLY A 66 12.53 24.81 16.98
N GLU A 67 12.63 25.92 16.25
CA GLU A 67 13.77 26.82 16.23
C GLU A 67 13.94 27.53 17.58
N ARG A 68 15.19 27.52 18.07
CA ARG A 68 15.87 28.46 19.00
C ARG A 68 15.34 28.65 20.42
#